data_AF-A0A1Y3B6X4-F1
#
_entry.id   AF-A0A1Y3B6X4-F1
#
_cell.length_a   1.000
_cell.length_b   1.000
_cell.length_c   1.000
_cell.angle_alpha   90.00
_cell.angle_beta   90.00
_cell.angle_gamma   90.00
#
_symmetry.space_group_name_H-M   'P 1'
#
loop_
_entity.id
_entity.type
_entity.pdbx_description
1 polymer ?
#
loop_
_entity_poly.entity_id
_entity_poly.type
_entity_poly.pdbx_seq_one_letter_code
_entity_poly.pdbx_strand_id
1 'polypeptide(L)'
;MQQIPNNINDDDLYSNRLSQVCEHWRQLIITSPALWSTIDLSSLSESRFPVERFRRLHQENRLFQSVQHIDLSNWKADAARKMLEFLVDCSQTDLHSLSIRRCRNITASFLQSVIAHAGNLRLLNISGITASQQHNCQNPFQTPSFRPLIERCGQSLRSLYMSENMMTSFPTCFSMVLVRFFVT
;
A
#
# COMPACT_ATOMS: atom_id res chain seq x y z
N MET A 1 44.70 -1.40 22.44
CA MET A 1 43.47 -0.59 22.56
C MET A 1 43.06 -0.15 21.16
N GLN A 2 42.11 -0.85 20.54
CA GLN A 2 41.49 -0.42 19.28
C GLN A 2 40.04 -0.05 19.59
N GLN A 3 39.69 1.20 19.33
CA GLN A 3 38.34 1.72 19.47
C GLN A 3 37.49 1.24 18.29
N ILE A 4 36.39 0.57 18.60
CA ILE A 4 35.28 0.26 17.70
C ILE A 4 34.38 1.52 17.67
N PRO A 5 34.01 2.09 16.51
CA PRO A 5 33.06 3.17 16.48
C PRO A 5 31.65 2.60 16.66
N ASN A 6 31.09 2.86 17.84
CA ASN A 6 29.71 2.58 18.21
C ASN A 6 28.73 3.57 17.54
N ASN A 7 27.54 3.04 17.30
CA ASN A 7 26.25 3.73 17.20
C ASN A 7 26.00 4.63 16.00
N ILE A 8 25.48 4.01 14.94
CA ILE A 8 24.50 4.65 14.07
C ILE A 8 23.13 4.45 14.73
N ASN A 9 22.69 5.49 15.45
CA ASN A 9 21.34 5.80 15.94
C ASN A 9 20.24 4.77 15.62
N ASP A 10 20.04 3.82 16.55
CA ASP A 10 18.84 2.98 16.66
C ASP A 10 17.65 3.72 17.34
N ASP A 11 17.84 4.97 17.77
CA ASP A 11 16.91 5.71 18.65
C ASP A 11 15.73 6.42 17.96
N ASP A 12 15.71 6.54 16.63
CA ASP A 12 14.69 7.37 15.96
C ASP A 12 13.28 6.73 15.91
N LEU A 13 13.14 5.43 16.25
CA LEU A 13 11.81 4.80 16.37
C LEU A 13 11.29 4.75 17.81
N TYR A 14 12.19 4.69 18.81
CA TYR A 14 11.83 4.93 20.21
C TYR A 14 11.51 6.42 20.47
N SER A 15 11.92 7.32 19.58
CA SER A 15 11.67 8.77 19.69
C SER A 15 10.23 9.19 19.30
N ASN A 16 9.45 8.36 18.60
CA ASN A 16 8.21 8.83 17.98
C ASN A 16 6.93 8.29 18.66
N ARG A 17 6.49 9.04 19.68
CA ARG A 17 5.15 9.10 20.33
C ARG A 17 4.65 7.88 21.09
N LEU A 18 4.91 6.64 20.68
CA LEU A 18 4.45 5.44 21.42
C LEU A 18 5.22 5.22 22.73
N SER A 19 6.42 5.76 22.86
CA SER A 19 7.20 5.82 24.10
C SER A 19 6.75 6.96 25.03
N GLN A 20 5.95 7.91 24.52
CA GLN A 20 5.45 9.06 25.28
C GLN A 20 4.05 8.84 25.85
N VAL A 21 3.43 7.70 25.57
CA VAL A 21 2.16 7.31 26.20
C VAL A 21 2.43 6.46 27.43
N CYS A 22 1.54 6.49 28.43
CA CYS A 22 1.72 5.67 29.61
C CYS A 22 1.68 4.17 29.28
N GLU A 23 2.24 3.34 30.16
CA GLU A 23 2.34 1.89 29.97
C GLU A 23 1.00 1.24 29.59
N HIS A 24 -0.12 1.74 30.14
CA HIS A 24 -1.45 1.25 29.81
C HIS A 24 -1.80 1.43 28.32
N TRP A 25 -1.53 2.61 27.75
CA TRP A 25 -1.74 2.86 26.32
C TRP A 25 -0.82 2.01 25.45
N ARG A 26 0.45 1.83 25.88
CA ARG A 26 1.39 0.95 25.19
C ARG A 26 0.87 -0.48 25.12
N GLN A 27 0.39 -1.02 26.25
CA GLN A 27 -0.20 -2.36 26.32
C GLN A 27 -1.46 -2.46 25.46
N LEU A 28 -2.35 -1.47 25.50
CA LEU A 28 -3.56 -1.45 24.68
C LEU A 28 -3.23 -1.55 23.19
N ILE A 29 -2.28 -0.75 22.72
CA ILE A 29 -1.85 -0.72 21.31
C ILE A 29 -1.22 -2.04 20.86
N ILE A 30 -0.47 -2.70 21.75
CA ILE A 30 0.17 -4.00 21.47
C ILE A 30 -0.84 -5.15 21.49
N THR A 31 -1.75 -5.15 22.45
CA THR A 31 -2.68 -6.27 22.70
C THR A 31 -3.96 -6.20 21.88
N SER A 32 -4.20 -5.11 21.15
CA SER A 32 -5.42 -4.91 20.35
C SER A 32 -5.11 -4.80 18.84
N PRO A 33 -4.92 -5.93 18.12
CA PRO A 33 -4.66 -5.93 16.68
C PRO A 33 -5.70 -5.19 15.84
N ALA A 34 -6.95 -5.12 16.31
CA ALA A 34 -8.04 -4.39 15.64
C ALA A 34 -7.76 -2.89 15.50
N LEU A 35 -6.95 -2.30 16.39
CA LEU A 35 -6.51 -0.90 16.29
C LEU A 35 -5.61 -0.65 15.08
N TRP A 36 -5.00 -1.71 14.53
CA TRP A 36 -4.14 -1.67 13.36
C TRP A 36 -4.86 -2.05 12.06
N SER A 37 -6.19 -2.14 12.09
CA SER A 37 -6.98 -2.47 10.90
C SER A 37 -6.84 -1.46 9.75
N THR A 38 -6.45 -0.22 10.08
CA THR A 38 -6.14 0.83 9.13
C THR A 38 -4.72 1.31 9.36
N ILE A 39 -3.91 1.29 8.29
CA ILE A 39 -2.53 1.79 8.31
C ILE A 39 -2.40 2.86 7.24
N ASP A 40 -2.19 4.10 7.67
CA ASP A 40 -1.84 5.22 6.80
C ASP A 40 -0.33 5.49 6.88
N LEU A 41 0.36 5.28 5.77
CA LEU A 41 1.80 5.54 5.62
C LEU A 41 2.07 6.66 4.60
N SER A 42 1.06 7.41 4.17
CA SER A 42 1.18 8.42 3.12
C SER A 42 2.18 9.53 3.45
N SER A 43 2.35 9.87 4.73
CA SER A 43 3.31 10.86 5.22
C SER A 43 4.75 10.36 5.27
N LEU A 44 4.97 9.05 5.08
CA LEU A 44 6.28 8.40 5.21
C LEU A 44 6.96 8.15 3.85
N SER A 45 6.32 8.56 2.76
CA SER A 45 6.72 8.27 1.38
C SER A 45 8.13 8.75 0.98
N GLU A 46 8.64 9.80 1.63
CA GLU A 46 9.94 10.40 1.33
C GLU A 46 11.03 10.01 2.33
N SER A 47 10.65 9.37 3.44
CA SER A 47 11.59 8.94 4.46
C SER A 47 12.37 7.69 4.01
N ARG A 48 13.60 7.50 4.51
CA ARG A 48 14.31 6.21 4.41
C ARG A 48 13.61 5.21 5.32
N PHE A 49 12.39 4.82 4.98
CA PHE A 49 11.59 3.96 5.83
C PHE A 49 12.06 2.51 5.70
N PRO A 50 12.60 1.89 6.77
CA PRO A 50 13.05 0.52 6.70
C PRO A 50 11.85 -0.38 7.00
N VAL A 51 11.35 -1.09 5.99
CA VAL A 51 10.41 -2.21 6.14
C VAL A 51 10.83 -3.16 7.26
N GLU A 52 12.13 -3.30 7.51
CA GLU A 52 12.72 -4.10 8.58
C GLU A 52 12.33 -3.66 10.00
N ARG A 53 12.09 -2.36 10.23
CA ARG A 53 11.61 -1.90 11.54
C ARG A 53 10.16 -2.32 11.77
N PHE A 54 9.32 -2.22 10.75
CA PHE A 54 7.95 -2.73 10.80
C PHE A 54 7.93 -4.25 10.98
N ARG A 55 8.84 -4.95 10.30
CA ARG A 55 9.03 -6.39 10.46
C ARG A 55 9.36 -6.76 11.91
N ARG A 56 10.35 -6.08 12.53
CA ARG A 56 10.71 -6.31 13.93
C ARG A 56 9.53 -6.04 14.87
N LEU A 57 8.87 -4.89 14.70
CA LEU A 57 7.72 -4.51 15.53
C LEU A 57 6.59 -5.55 15.44
N HIS A 58 6.30 -6.05 14.24
CA HIS A 58 5.32 -7.11 14.03
C HIS A 58 5.78 -8.44 14.65
N GLN A 59 7.04 -8.84 14.48
CA GLN A 59 7.54 -10.10 15.05
C GLN A 59 7.43 -10.14 16.57
N GLU A 60 7.68 -9.01 17.22
CA GLU A 60 7.62 -8.89 18.68
C GLU A 60 6.18 -8.84 19.22
N ASN A 61 5.24 -8.23 18.47
CA ASN A 61 3.94 -7.82 19.02
C ASN A 61 2.72 -8.28 18.21
N ARG A 62 2.92 -8.87 17.03
CA ARG A 62 1.87 -9.35 16.10
C ARG A 62 0.84 -8.28 15.71
N LEU A 63 1.26 -7.01 15.60
CA LEU A 63 0.35 -5.87 15.45
C LEU A 63 -0.52 -5.91 14.19
N PHE A 64 0.07 -6.31 13.07
CA PHE A 64 -0.53 -6.16 11.73
C PHE A 64 -1.42 -7.35 11.31
N GLN A 65 -1.91 -8.14 12.26
CA GLN A 65 -2.73 -9.33 11.98
C GLN A 65 -4.12 -9.02 11.42
N SER A 66 -4.63 -7.81 11.64
CA SER A 66 -6.02 -7.43 11.28
C SER A 66 -6.08 -6.31 10.25
N VAL A 67 -5.02 -6.12 9.45
CA VAL A 67 -4.94 -5.03 8.46
C VAL A 67 -5.95 -5.26 7.33
N GLN A 68 -6.79 -4.26 7.11
CA GLN A 68 -7.82 -4.26 6.06
C GLN A 68 -7.76 -3.02 5.17
N HIS A 69 -7.15 -1.94 5.65
CA HIS A 69 -7.05 -0.67 4.93
C HIS A 69 -5.60 -0.18 4.94
N ILE A 70 -5.03 0.01 3.75
CA ILE A 70 -3.65 0.46 3.58
C ILE A 70 -3.65 1.73 2.72
N ASP A 71 -3.00 2.78 3.22
CA ASP A 71 -2.68 3.98 2.43
C ASP A 71 -1.16 4.12 2.25
N LEU A 72 -0.73 4.00 0.99
CA LEU A 72 0.66 4.16 0.54
C LEU A 72 0.78 5.36 -0.42
N SER A 73 -0.06 6.37 -0.28
CA SER A 73 -0.07 7.53 -1.17
C SER A 73 1.27 8.26 -1.19
N ASN A 74 1.67 8.77 -2.35
CA ASN A 74 2.91 9.49 -2.62
C ASN A 74 4.19 8.62 -2.68
N TRP A 75 4.09 7.31 -2.46
CA TRP A 75 5.25 6.40 -2.46
C TRP A 75 5.81 6.14 -3.87
N LYS A 76 7.09 5.75 -3.94
CA LYS A 76 7.64 5.11 -5.14
C LYS A 76 7.12 3.68 -5.23
N ALA A 77 6.78 3.21 -6.43
CA ALA A 77 6.18 1.89 -6.67
C ALA A 77 6.95 0.74 -6.02
N ASP A 78 8.29 0.69 -6.15
CA ASP A 78 9.09 -0.39 -5.57
C ASP A 78 9.03 -0.45 -4.04
N ALA A 79 8.99 0.71 -3.39
CA ALA A 79 8.87 0.79 -1.93
C ALA A 79 7.46 0.44 -1.47
N ALA A 80 6.44 0.97 -2.17
CA ALA A 80 5.05 0.66 -1.91
C ALA A 80 4.77 -0.83 -2.07
N ARG A 81 5.35 -1.47 -3.09
CA ARG A 81 5.23 -2.91 -3.33
C ARG A 81 5.74 -3.73 -2.15
N LYS A 82 6.98 -3.46 -1.72
CA LYS A 82 7.60 -4.17 -0.59
C LYS A 82 6.80 -4.00 0.71
N MET A 83 6.25 -2.80 0.93
CA MET A 83 5.42 -2.54 2.11
C MET A 83 4.05 -3.24 2.02
N LEU A 84 3.41 -3.22 0.84
CA LEU A 84 2.15 -3.92 0.60
C LEU A 84 2.33 -5.44 0.81
N GLU A 85 3.34 -6.03 0.19
CA GLU A 85 3.69 -7.45 0.34
C GLU A 85 3.89 -7.79 1.83
N PHE A 86 4.70 -7.01 2.55
CA PHE A 86 4.91 -7.20 3.98
C PHE A 86 3.62 -7.13 4.82
N LEU A 87 2.78 -6.11 4.63
CA LEU A 87 1.58 -5.92 5.42
C LEU A 87 0.52 -6.99 5.13
N VAL A 88 0.41 -7.42 3.87
CA VAL A 88 -0.51 -8.51 3.49
C VAL A 88 0.00 -9.85 4.03
N ASP A 89 1.31 -10.14 3.96
CA ASP A 89 1.91 -11.36 4.51
C ASP A 89 1.73 -11.47 6.03
N CYS A 90 1.69 -10.32 6.72
CA CYS A 90 1.44 -10.26 8.16
C CYS A 90 -0.04 -10.39 8.54
N SER A 91 -0.94 -10.09 7.61
CA SER A 91 -2.38 -10.00 7.86
C SER A 91 -3.04 -11.38 7.77
N GLN A 92 -4.00 -11.63 8.66
CA GLN A 92 -4.88 -12.79 8.62
C GLN A 92 -6.25 -12.44 8.04
N THR A 93 -6.45 -11.19 7.62
CA THR A 93 -7.70 -10.68 7.07
C THR A 93 -7.50 -10.21 5.64
N ASP A 94 -8.55 -10.38 4.83
CA ASP A 94 -8.56 -9.86 3.46
C ASP A 94 -8.42 -8.33 3.43
N LEU A 95 -7.57 -7.86 2.52
CA LEU A 95 -7.42 -6.43 2.27
C LEU A 95 -8.68 -5.88 1.57
N HIS A 96 -9.33 -4.91 2.20
CA HIS A 96 -10.55 -4.29 1.70
C HIS A 96 -10.31 -2.95 1.01
N SER A 97 -9.28 -2.20 1.41
CA SER A 97 -8.98 -0.89 0.85
C SER A 97 -7.49 -0.70 0.60
N LEU A 98 -7.17 -0.23 -0.60
CA LEU A 98 -5.83 0.17 -0.97
C LEU A 98 -5.85 1.55 -1.61
N SER A 99 -5.08 2.47 -1.05
CA SER A 99 -4.77 3.76 -1.66
C SER A 99 -3.31 3.81 -2.06
N ILE A 100 -3.06 4.05 -3.34
CA ILE A 100 -1.73 4.30 -3.92
C ILE A 100 -1.77 5.63 -4.70
N ARG A 101 -2.54 6.59 -4.20
CA ARG A 101 -2.71 7.89 -4.83
C ARG A 101 -1.35 8.58 -4.96
N ARG A 102 -1.09 9.20 -6.12
CA ARG A 102 0.18 9.91 -6.40
C ARG A 102 1.43 9.03 -6.28
N CYS A 103 1.28 7.71 -6.35
CA CYS A 103 2.42 6.82 -6.43
C CYS A 103 3.18 7.02 -7.74
N ARG A 104 4.52 7.03 -7.65
CA ARG A 104 5.42 7.32 -8.77
C ARG A 104 6.06 6.05 -9.31
N ASN A 105 6.30 6.00 -10.62
CA ASN A 105 6.97 4.89 -11.31
C ASN A 105 6.22 3.55 -11.20
N ILE A 106 4.88 3.56 -11.26
CA ILE A 106 4.07 2.34 -11.32
C ILE A 106 4.50 1.48 -12.51
N THR A 107 4.78 0.21 -12.23
CA THR A 107 5.17 -0.81 -13.22
C THR A 107 4.08 -1.86 -13.36
N ALA A 108 4.15 -2.66 -14.43
CA ALA A 108 3.30 -3.85 -14.57
C ALA A 108 3.49 -4.84 -13.40
N SER A 109 4.74 -5.01 -12.94
CA SER A 109 5.06 -5.89 -11.80
C SER A 109 4.43 -5.40 -10.49
N PHE A 110 4.35 -4.08 -10.28
CA PHE A 110 3.62 -3.51 -9.15
C PHE A 110 2.14 -3.90 -9.19
N LEU A 111 1.47 -3.68 -10.33
CA LEU A 111 0.04 -4.00 -10.47
C LEU A 111 -0.23 -5.51 -10.34
N GLN A 112 0.70 -6.36 -10.81
CA GLN A 112 0.63 -7.82 -10.59
C GLN A 112 0.72 -8.20 -9.12
N SER A 113 1.58 -7.53 -8.34
CA SER A 113 1.65 -7.73 -6.88
C SER A 113 0.32 -7.33 -6.21
N VAL A 114 -0.29 -6.21 -6.63
CA VAL A 114 -1.64 -5.83 -6.16
C VAL A 114 -2.68 -6.91 -6.52
N ILE A 115 -2.66 -7.46 -7.74
CA ILE A 115 -3.58 -8.54 -8.15
C ILE A 115 -3.42 -9.78 -7.27
N ALA A 116 -2.17 -10.15 -6.95
CA ALA A 116 -1.85 -11.32 -6.15
C ALA A 116 -2.30 -11.19 -4.70
N HIS A 117 -2.19 -9.98 -4.14
CA HIS A 117 -2.35 -9.74 -2.69
C HIS A 117 -3.66 -9.04 -2.32
N ALA A 118 -4.37 -8.44 -3.27
CA ALA A 118 -5.51 -7.57 -3.01
C ALA A 118 -6.71 -7.92 -3.92
N GLY A 119 -7.02 -9.20 -4.07
CA GLY A 119 -8.07 -9.67 -4.97
C GLY A 119 -9.51 -9.32 -4.54
N ASN A 120 -9.73 -9.02 -3.25
CA ASN A 120 -11.05 -8.76 -2.66
C ASN A 120 -11.25 -7.27 -2.29
N LEU A 121 -10.55 -6.36 -2.99
CA LEU A 121 -10.63 -4.93 -2.70
C LEU A 121 -12.03 -4.37 -2.95
N ARG A 122 -12.57 -3.71 -1.93
CA ARG A 122 -13.79 -2.91 -2.00
C ARG A 122 -13.49 -1.47 -2.40
N LEU A 123 -12.33 -0.94 -2.04
CA LEU A 123 -11.87 0.38 -2.42
C LEU A 123 -10.48 0.32 -3.02
N LEU A 124 -10.34 0.88 -4.23
CA LEU A 124 -9.05 1.08 -4.88
C LEU A 124 -8.91 2.55 -5.28
N ASN A 125 -7.92 3.23 -4.71
CA ASN A 125 -7.55 4.58 -5.10
C ASN A 125 -6.20 4.59 -5.82
N ILE A 126 -6.26 4.87 -7.12
CA ILE A 126 -5.12 4.93 -8.04
C ILE A 126 -5.05 6.31 -8.68
N SER A 127 -5.52 7.36 -8.00
CA SER A 127 -5.54 8.71 -8.58
C SER A 127 -4.12 9.30 -8.68
N GLY A 128 -3.82 10.01 -9.77
CA GLY A 128 -2.58 10.76 -9.93
C GLY A 128 -1.30 9.92 -9.99
N ILE A 129 -1.39 8.63 -10.34
CA ILE A 129 -0.24 7.74 -10.46
C ILE A 129 0.55 8.02 -11.75
N THR A 130 1.86 7.81 -11.70
CA THR A 130 2.73 7.92 -12.89
C THR A 130 3.32 6.58 -13.27
N ALA A 131 3.34 6.26 -14.57
CA ALA A 131 4.00 5.04 -15.08
C ALA A 131 5.52 5.24 -15.18
N SER A 132 6.29 4.14 -15.11
CA SER A 132 7.75 4.22 -15.30
C SER A 132 8.10 4.60 -16.75
N GLN A 133 9.06 5.51 -16.92
CA GLN A 133 9.47 6.07 -18.23
C GLN A 133 10.18 5.08 -19.16
N GLN A 134 10.31 3.81 -18.79
CA GLN A 134 11.21 2.89 -19.51
C GLN A 134 10.63 2.36 -20.83
N HIS A 135 9.32 2.48 -21.06
CA HIS A 135 8.69 2.20 -22.34
C HIS A 135 7.57 3.23 -22.57
N ASN A 136 7.26 3.55 -23.83
CA ASN A 136 6.34 4.60 -24.31
C ASN A 136 4.90 4.65 -23.71
N CYS A 137 4.60 3.86 -22.68
CA CYS A 137 3.34 3.89 -21.94
C CYS A 137 3.42 4.95 -20.82
N GLN A 138 3.02 6.19 -21.14
CA GLN A 138 2.87 7.24 -20.14
C GLN A 138 1.69 7.01 -19.20
N ASN A 139 0.71 6.18 -19.61
CA ASN A 139 -0.53 5.96 -18.88
C ASN A 139 -0.60 4.54 -18.27
N PRO A 140 -0.72 4.39 -16.94
CA PRO A 140 -0.82 3.10 -16.28
C PRO A 140 -2.07 2.29 -16.68
N PHE A 141 -3.12 2.94 -17.20
CA PHE A 141 -4.31 2.29 -17.75
C PHE A 141 -4.08 1.60 -19.10
N GLN A 142 -2.99 1.95 -19.80
CA GLN A 142 -2.59 1.29 -21.04
C GLN A 142 -1.71 0.06 -20.78
N THR A 143 -1.39 -0.23 -19.51
CA THR A 143 -0.63 -1.42 -19.16
C THR A 143 -1.49 -2.68 -19.30
N PRO A 144 -0.93 -3.81 -19.74
CA PRO A 144 -1.67 -5.07 -19.84
C PRO A 144 -2.15 -5.59 -18.48
N SER A 145 -1.59 -5.10 -17.37
CA SER A 145 -1.93 -5.52 -16.00
C SER A 145 -3.12 -4.78 -15.41
N PHE A 146 -3.52 -3.64 -15.96
CA PHE A 146 -4.60 -2.84 -15.39
C PHE A 146 -5.98 -3.52 -15.50
N ARG A 147 -6.32 -4.03 -16.69
CA ARG A 147 -7.58 -4.74 -16.89
C ARG A 147 -7.71 -5.99 -15.99
N PRO A 148 -6.70 -6.87 -15.89
CA PRO A 148 -6.70 -7.96 -14.91
C PRO A 148 -6.89 -7.52 -13.46
N LEU A 149 -6.35 -6.35 -13.06
CA LEU A 149 -6.57 -5.79 -11.73
C LEU A 149 -8.04 -5.45 -11.49
N ILE A 150 -8.66 -4.73 -12.42
CA ILE A 150 -10.08 -4.38 -12.31
C ILE A 150 -10.96 -5.62 -12.40
N GLU A 151 -10.65 -6.59 -13.26
CA GLU A 151 -11.40 -7.84 -13.37
C GLU A 151 -11.29 -8.69 -12.10
N ARG A 152 -10.10 -8.75 -11.49
CA ARG A 152 -9.88 -9.46 -10.22
C ARG A 152 -10.69 -8.83 -9.08
N CYS A 153 -10.67 -7.50 -8.96
CA CYS A 153 -11.38 -6.79 -7.91
C CYS A 153 -12.88 -6.61 -8.22
N GLY A 154 -13.30 -6.74 -9.47
CA GLY A 154 -14.58 -6.22 -9.97
C GLY A 154 -15.84 -6.72 -9.26
N GLN A 155 -15.81 -7.93 -8.70
CA GLN A 155 -16.95 -8.47 -7.93
C GLN A 155 -17.11 -7.81 -6.55
N SER A 156 -15.99 -7.42 -5.92
CA SER A 156 -15.96 -6.85 -4.57
C SER A 156 -15.84 -5.33 -4.58
N LEU A 157 -15.33 -4.74 -5.65
CA LEU A 157 -15.08 -3.31 -5.77
C LEU A 157 -16.38 -2.51 -5.65
N ARG A 158 -16.39 -1.56 -4.72
CA ARG A 158 -17.48 -0.61 -4.44
C ARG A 158 -17.08 0.82 -4.76
N SER A 159 -15.78 1.12 -4.76
CA SER A 159 -15.26 2.46 -5.03
C SER A 159 -13.94 2.38 -5.79
N LEU A 160 -13.87 3.06 -6.94
CA LEU A 160 -12.67 3.17 -7.77
C LEU A 160 -12.37 4.65 -8.02
N TYR A 161 -11.22 5.11 -7.56
CA TYR A 161 -10.75 6.48 -7.80
C TYR A 161 -9.61 6.46 -8.80
N MET A 162 -9.82 7.08 -9.96
CA MET A 162 -8.90 7.07 -11.10
C MET A 162 -8.60 8.47 -11.66
N SER A 163 -8.86 9.51 -10.87
CA SER A 163 -8.65 10.93 -11.23
C SER A 163 -7.17 11.27 -11.42
N GLU A 164 -6.87 12.44 -12.01
CA GLU A 164 -5.48 12.98 -12.14
C GLU A 164 -4.51 12.10 -12.98
N ASN A 165 -4.99 11.16 -13.80
CA ASN A 165 -4.16 10.17 -14.52
C ASN A 165 -4.02 10.38 -16.04
N MET A 166 -4.20 11.61 -16.54
CA MET A 166 -4.09 11.95 -17.98
C MET A 166 -4.82 10.94 -18.89
N MET A 167 -6.06 10.64 -18.52
CA MET A 167 -6.90 9.67 -19.24
C MET A 167 -7.15 10.16 -20.66
N THR A 168 -6.93 9.29 -21.65
CA THR A 168 -7.06 9.64 -23.07
C THR A 168 -8.47 10.09 -23.43
N SER A 169 -9.49 9.39 -22.92
CA SER A 169 -10.89 9.82 -23.00
C SER A 169 -11.75 9.09 -21.98
N PHE A 170 -12.85 9.72 -21.53
CA PHE A 170 -13.83 9.08 -20.65
C PHE A 170 -14.39 7.78 -21.23
N PRO A 171 -14.80 7.69 -22.52
CA PRO A 171 -15.25 6.43 -23.13
C PRO A 171 -14.22 5.30 -23.08
N THR A 172 -12.95 5.60 -23.36
CA THR A 172 -11.87 4.59 -23.31
C THR A 172 -11.72 4.03 -21.89
N CYS A 173 -11.73 4.89 -20.88
CA CYS A 173 -11.69 4.49 -19.47
C CYS A 173 -12.93 3.68 -19.07
N PHE A 174 -14.11 4.12 -19.48
CA PHE A 174 -15.37 3.45 -19.19
C PHE A 174 -15.39 2.05 -19.80
N SER A 175 -14.91 1.89 -21.04
CA SER A 175 -14.80 0.59 -21.71
C SER A 175 -13.85 -0.38 -20.99
N MET A 176 -12.80 0.08 -20.32
CA MET A 176 -11.89 -0.79 -19.55
C MET A 176 -12.53 -1.31 -18.27
N VAL A 177 -13.40 -0.50 -17.65
CA VAL A 177 -14.05 -0.84 -16.38
C VAL A 177 -15.33 -1.64 -16.63
N LEU A 178 -16.12 -1.32 -17.65
CA LEU A 178 -17.48 -1.84 -17.85
C LEU A 178 -17.63 -3.26 -18.40
N VAL A 179 -16.58 -3.93 -18.85
CA VAL A 179 -16.71 -5.27 -19.48
C VAL A 179 -17.35 -6.31 -18.55
N ARG A 180 -17.47 -6.05 -17.24
CA ARG A 180 -18.24 -6.89 -16.31
C ARG A 180 -19.22 -6.21 -15.35
N PHE A 181 -19.35 -4.89 -15.31
CA PHE A 181 -20.36 -4.27 -14.44
C PHE A 181 -21.81 -4.44 -14.96
N PHE A 182 -21.99 -4.85 -16.23
CA PHE A 182 -23.30 -5.01 -16.87
C PHE A 182 -23.61 -6.44 -17.35
N VAL A 183 -22.78 -7.44 -17.01
CA VAL A 183 -23.10 -8.85 -17.28
C VAL A 183 -23.42 -9.53 -15.95
N THR A 184 -24.61 -9.22 -15.43
CA THR A 184 -25.34 -9.99 -14.41
C THR A 184 -26.78 -10.06 -14.84
#